data_AF-A0A7Y3JJC2-F1
#
_entry.id   AF-A0A7Y3JJC2-F1
#
_cell.length_a   1.000
_cell.length_b   1.000
_cell.length_c   1.000
_cell.angle_alpha   90.00
_cell.angle_beta   90.00
_cell.angle_gamma   90.00
#
_symmetry.space_group_name_H-M   'P 1'
#
loop_
_entity.id
_entity.type
_entity.pdbx_description
1 polymer ?
#
loop_
_entity_poly.entity_id
_entity_poly.type
_entity_poly.pdbx_seq_one_letter_code
_entity_poly.pdbx_strand_id
1 'polypeptide(L)'
;MGKSPAIQRLMKLIDKVAPTDAAVLLTGENGTGKELAARALHERSLNRQGSLVAVNCSAISSGLAESELFGTIKGAFTDATDHGGYIAAASGGTLFLDEVADFPLEQQAKMLRLLETRDFRRVGCSEAENANFRLISASNVDLAERVREGRFRRDFFHRLHVVEIRLPALRDRIEDLPMLTAHFLHVLKAKTQVSISALAMEKLAAYSWPGNVRELRNVLERAIILAENVELQPEDFEF
;
A
#
# COMPACT_ATOMS: atom_id res chain seq x y z
N MET A 1 1.34 -4.57 -13.52
CA MET A 1 1.45 -4.50 -15.00
C MET A 1 2.63 -3.62 -15.35
N GLY A 2 3.34 -3.93 -16.44
CA GLY A 2 4.55 -3.23 -16.84
C GLY A 2 5.55 -4.17 -17.51
N LYS A 3 6.25 -3.67 -18.53
CA LYS A 3 7.29 -4.33 -19.30
C LYS A 3 8.65 -3.64 -19.14
N SER A 4 8.70 -2.45 -18.53
CA SER A 4 9.94 -1.73 -18.27
C SER A 4 10.95 -2.58 -17.48
N PRO A 5 12.26 -2.42 -17.72
CA PRO A 5 13.28 -3.13 -16.96
C PRO A 5 13.16 -2.91 -15.45
N ALA A 6 12.71 -1.72 -15.03
CA ALA A 6 12.47 -1.39 -13.63
C ALA A 6 11.38 -2.29 -13.01
N ILE A 7 10.26 -2.48 -13.71
CA ILE A 7 9.18 -3.37 -13.24
C ILE A 7 9.58 -4.84 -13.29
N GLN A 8 10.33 -5.26 -14.32
CA GLN A 8 10.83 -6.64 -14.36
C GLN A 8 11.75 -6.96 -13.18
N ARG A 9 12.64 -6.03 -12.81
CA ARG A 9 13.50 -6.17 -11.62
C ARG A 9 12.68 -6.22 -10.34
N LEU A 10 11.68 -5.34 -10.21
CA LEU A 10 10.74 -5.33 -9.08
C LEU A 10 10.04 -6.68 -8.93
N MET A 11 9.48 -7.21 -10.02
CA MET A 11 8.77 -8.50 -10.01
C MET A 11 9.69 -9.66 -9.65
N LYS A 12 10.92 -9.70 -10.18
CA LYS A 12 11.92 -10.72 -9.80
C LYS A 12 12.22 -10.69 -8.30
N LEU A 13 12.30 -9.49 -7.71
CA LEU A 13 12.51 -9.34 -6.27
C LEU A 13 11.29 -9.81 -5.48
N ILE A 14 10.08 -9.45 -5.91
CA ILE A 14 8.83 -9.95 -5.32
C ILE A 14 8.79 -11.48 -5.38
N ASP A 15 9.08 -12.10 -6.52
CA ASP A 15 9.05 -13.57 -6.67
C ASP A 15 10.09 -14.26 -5.77
N LYS A 16 11.23 -13.63 -5.52
CA LYS A 16 12.28 -14.14 -4.60
C LYS A 16 11.88 -14.02 -3.12
N VAL A 17 11.21 -12.93 -2.75
CA VAL A 17 10.90 -12.59 -1.34
C VAL A 17 9.56 -13.16 -0.90
N ALA A 18 8.60 -13.29 -1.82
CA ALA A 18 7.26 -13.79 -1.54
C ALA A 18 7.21 -15.14 -0.80
N PRO A 19 8.02 -16.18 -1.14
CA PRO A 19 7.96 -17.47 -0.44
C PRO A 19 8.58 -17.47 0.97
N THR A 20 9.10 -16.32 1.44
CA THR A 20 9.69 -16.19 2.79
C THR A 20 8.72 -15.50 3.76
N ASP A 21 8.91 -15.74 5.06
CA ASP A 21 8.19 -15.04 6.14
C ASP A 21 8.85 -13.71 6.53
N ALA A 22 9.85 -13.23 5.78
CA ALA A 22 10.52 -11.98 6.07
C ALA A 22 9.54 -10.80 5.98
N ALA A 23 9.68 -9.86 6.91
CA ALA A 23 9.00 -8.58 6.84
C ALA A 23 9.49 -7.81 5.61
N VAL A 24 8.55 -7.18 4.88
CA VAL A 24 8.87 -6.41 3.68
C VAL A 24 8.44 -4.97 3.85
N LEU A 25 9.37 -4.04 3.64
CA LEU A 25 9.09 -2.61 3.55
C LEU A 25 9.02 -2.19 2.07
N LEU A 26 7.85 -1.77 1.63
CA LEU A 26 7.61 -1.18 0.32
C LEU A 26 7.83 0.33 0.38
N THR A 27 8.84 0.83 -0.32
CA THR A 27 9.13 2.27 -0.39
C THR A 27 8.81 2.83 -1.76
N GLY A 28 8.53 4.11 -1.84
CA GLY A 28 8.31 4.81 -3.10
C GLY A 28 7.21 5.85 -3.01
N GLU A 29 7.16 6.72 -4.00
CA GLU A 29 6.26 7.88 -4.03
C GLU A 29 4.77 7.48 -3.96
N ASN A 30 3.95 8.48 -3.66
CA ASN A 30 2.49 8.32 -3.67
C ASN A 30 1.98 7.93 -5.06
N GLY A 31 1.06 6.96 -5.08
CA GLY A 31 0.46 6.49 -6.33
C GLY A 31 1.34 5.59 -7.20
N THR A 32 2.48 5.10 -6.71
CA THR A 32 3.36 4.17 -7.46
C THR A 32 2.81 2.74 -7.57
N GLY A 33 1.85 2.37 -6.72
CA GLY A 33 1.19 1.06 -6.70
C GLY A 33 1.65 0.11 -5.57
N LYS A 34 2.01 0.65 -4.39
CA LYS A 34 2.48 -0.14 -3.24
C LYS A 34 1.47 -1.21 -2.80
N GLU A 35 0.17 -0.91 -2.80
CA GLU A 35 -0.89 -1.88 -2.50
C GLU A 35 -0.89 -3.08 -3.47
N LEU A 36 -0.68 -2.83 -4.77
CA LEU A 36 -0.58 -3.90 -5.78
C LEU A 36 0.66 -4.77 -5.56
N ALA A 37 1.78 -4.17 -5.14
CA ALA A 37 2.98 -4.92 -4.78
C ALA A 37 2.78 -5.77 -3.50
N ALA A 38 2.09 -5.22 -2.49
CA ALA A 38 1.73 -5.97 -1.28
C ALA A 38 0.82 -7.17 -1.59
N ARG A 39 -0.20 -6.97 -2.43
CA ARG A 39 -1.07 -8.04 -2.92
C ARG A 39 -0.27 -9.09 -3.69
N ALA A 40 0.60 -8.67 -4.59
CA ALA A 40 1.46 -9.57 -5.37
C ALA A 40 2.39 -10.42 -4.47
N LEU A 41 2.95 -9.83 -3.41
CA LEU A 41 3.74 -10.53 -2.39
C LEU A 41 2.90 -11.57 -1.63
N HIS A 42 1.69 -11.22 -1.23
CA HIS A 42 0.78 -12.12 -0.51
C HIS A 42 0.35 -13.31 -1.38
N GLU A 43 -0.12 -13.07 -2.60
CA GLU A 43 -0.61 -14.10 -3.54
C GLU A 43 0.47 -15.14 -3.90
N ARG A 44 1.74 -14.73 -3.86
CA ARG A 44 2.91 -15.58 -4.14
C ARG A 44 3.55 -16.18 -2.88
N SER A 45 2.98 -15.90 -1.70
CA SER A 45 3.53 -16.38 -0.43
C SER A 45 3.00 -17.75 -0.02
N LEU A 46 3.65 -18.33 1.00
CA LEU A 46 3.15 -19.54 1.65
C LEU A 46 1.82 -19.29 2.39
N ASN A 47 1.56 -18.04 2.81
CA ASN A 47 0.38 -17.64 3.58
C ASN A 47 -0.78 -17.12 2.70
N ARG A 48 -0.73 -17.36 1.38
CA ARG A 48 -1.72 -16.89 0.40
C ARG A 48 -3.16 -17.41 0.61
N GLN A 49 -3.33 -18.47 1.41
CA GLN A 49 -4.64 -19.02 1.75
C GLN A 49 -5.29 -18.26 2.93
N GLY A 50 -4.47 -17.55 3.72
CA GLY A 50 -4.97 -16.67 4.78
C GLY A 50 -5.44 -15.34 4.21
N SER A 51 -6.02 -14.51 5.08
CA SER A 51 -6.46 -13.16 4.73
C SER A 51 -5.29 -12.23 4.43
N LEU A 52 -5.47 -11.32 3.48
CA LEU A 52 -4.67 -10.10 3.37
C LEU A 52 -5.45 -8.96 4.04
N VAL A 53 -5.07 -8.63 5.27
CA VAL A 53 -5.69 -7.52 6.03
C VAL A 53 -4.89 -6.27 5.76
N ALA A 54 -5.47 -5.34 4.99
CA ALA A 54 -4.88 -4.05 4.68
C ALA A 54 -5.37 -2.99 5.67
N VAL A 55 -4.43 -2.24 6.23
CA VAL A 55 -4.68 -1.20 7.22
C VAL A 55 -4.00 0.07 6.74
N ASN A 56 -4.78 1.11 6.48
CA ASN A 56 -4.23 2.43 6.19
C ASN A 56 -3.99 3.20 7.49
N CYS A 57 -2.72 3.34 7.88
CA CYS A 57 -2.34 3.95 9.15
C CYS A 57 -2.75 5.43 9.25
N SER A 58 -2.85 6.14 8.12
CA SER A 58 -3.24 7.55 8.10
C SER A 58 -4.75 7.75 8.36
N ALA A 59 -5.55 6.69 8.22
CA ALA A 59 -7.01 6.74 8.40
C ALA A 59 -7.44 6.37 9.83
N ILE A 60 -6.54 5.80 10.62
CA ILE A 60 -6.81 5.39 12.00
C ILE A 60 -6.77 6.62 12.90
N SER A 61 -7.89 6.91 13.56
CA SER A 61 -7.91 7.94 14.59
C SER A 61 -7.09 7.51 15.80
N SER A 62 -6.20 8.36 16.31
CA SER A 62 -5.27 8.02 17.41
C SER A 62 -5.98 7.43 18.65
N GLY A 63 -7.15 7.96 19.02
CA GLY A 63 -7.94 7.47 20.15
C GLY A 63 -8.60 6.10 19.94
N LEU A 64 -8.74 5.65 18.69
CA LEU A 64 -9.33 4.34 18.32
C LEU A 64 -8.28 3.33 17.85
N ALA A 65 -7.04 3.77 17.63
CA ALA A 65 -5.99 2.95 17.06
C ALA A 65 -5.77 1.65 17.82
N GLU A 66 -5.74 1.73 19.16
CA GLU A 66 -5.54 0.54 19.97
C GLU A 66 -6.69 -0.46 19.82
N SER A 67 -7.94 0.01 19.94
CA SER A 67 -9.11 -0.84 19.76
C SER A 67 -9.18 -1.44 18.36
N GLU A 68 -8.94 -0.67 17.30
CA GLU A 68 -9.00 -1.18 15.92
C GLU A 68 -7.90 -2.19 15.61
N LEU A 69 -6.67 -1.94 16.07
CA LEU A 69 -5.54 -2.84 15.85
C LEU A 69 -5.68 -4.12 16.66
N PHE A 70 -5.85 -3.99 17.98
CA PHE A 70 -5.74 -5.10 18.94
C PHE A 70 -7.08 -5.69 19.35
N GLY A 71 -8.20 -5.07 18.98
CA GLY A 71 -9.54 -5.47 19.38
C GLY A 71 -9.92 -4.99 20.78
N THR A 72 -11.19 -5.17 21.12
CA THR A 72 -11.79 -4.72 22.38
C THR A 72 -12.73 -5.80 22.90
N ILE A 73 -12.84 -5.93 24.22
CA ILE A 73 -13.93 -6.70 24.84
C ILE A 73 -15.06 -5.78 25.30
N LYS A 74 -16.30 -6.27 25.27
CA LYS A 74 -17.45 -5.51 25.77
C LYS A 74 -17.19 -5.04 27.21
N GLY A 75 -17.40 -3.74 27.47
CA GLY A 75 -17.24 -3.15 28.81
C GLY A 75 -15.82 -2.65 29.12
N ALA A 76 -14.89 -2.65 28.16
CA ALA A 76 -13.58 -2.03 28.34
C ALA A 76 -13.65 -0.51 28.58
N PHE A 77 -14.67 0.15 28.00
CA PHE A 77 -15.07 1.55 28.22
C PHE A 77 -16.57 1.70 27.92
N THR A 78 -17.15 2.88 28.17
CA THR A 78 -18.61 3.13 28.17
C THR A 78 -19.32 2.68 26.88
N ASP A 79 -18.68 2.83 25.72
CA ASP A 79 -19.24 2.48 24.40
C ASP A 79 -18.53 1.28 23.73
N ALA A 80 -17.77 0.49 24.50
CA ALA A 80 -16.96 -0.60 23.96
C ALA A 80 -17.83 -1.73 23.38
N THR A 81 -17.65 -2.01 22.09
CA THR A 81 -18.16 -3.20 21.41
C THR A 81 -17.12 -4.30 21.39
N ASP A 82 -17.55 -5.56 21.34
CA ASP A 82 -16.63 -6.69 21.25
C ASP A 82 -16.20 -6.92 19.79
N HIS A 83 -14.90 -6.88 19.53
CA HIS A 83 -14.32 -7.25 18.23
C HIS A 83 -12.84 -7.67 18.36
N GLY A 84 -12.37 -8.52 17.44
CA GLY A 84 -11.01 -9.07 17.46
C GLY A 84 -9.91 -8.12 16.94
N GLY A 85 -10.29 -7.05 16.24
CA GLY A 85 -9.34 -6.11 15.62
C GLY A 85 -8.60 -6.66 14.40
N TYR A 86 -7.75 -5.83 13.81
CA TYR A 86 -7.00 -6.17 12.60
C TYR A 86 -5.97 -7.29 12.82
N ILE A 87 -5.38 -7.37 14.01
CA ILE A 87 -4.36 -8.37 14.35
C ILE A 87 -4.96 -9.78 14.34
N ALA A 88 -6.10 -9.98 14.99
CA ALA A 88 -6.79 -11.28 14.97
C ALA A 88 -7.21 -11.65 13.55
N ALA A 89 -7.73 -10.68 12.78
CA ALA A 89 -8.16 -10.89 11.41
C ALA A 89 -7.02 -11.28 10.46
N ALA A 90 -5.78 -10.85 10.74
CA ALA A 90 -4.60 -11.13 9.91
C ALA A 90 -3.93 -12.48 10.23
N SER A 91 -4.26 -13.09 11.37
CA SER A 91 -3.66 -14.34 11.82
C SER A 91 -3.82 -15.47 10.79
N GLY A 92 -2.73 -16.18 10.50
CA GLY A 92 -2.65 -17.18 9.43
C GLY A 92 -2.48 -16.60 8.02
N GLY A 93 -2.45 -15.28 7.88
CA GLY A 93 -2.38 -14.58 6.59
C GLY A 93 -1.26 -13.53 6.54
N THR A 94 -1.62 -12.32 6.12
CA THR A 94 -0.71 -11.19 5.97
C THR A 94 -1.36 -9.90 6.45
N LEU A 95 -0.64 -9.18 7.33
CA LEU A 95 -0.98 -7.82 7.71
C LEU A 95 -0.22 -6.85 6.79
N PHE A 96 -0.94 -6.01 6.08
CA PHE A 96 -0.38 -4.93 5.27
C PHE A 96 -0.65 -3.58 5.94
N LEU A 97 0.42 -2.91 6.38
CA LEU A 97 0.37 -1.57 6.95
C LEU A 97 0.73 -0.53 5.88
N ASP A 98 -0.26 0.14 5.30
CA ASP A 98 -0.03 1.24 4.36
C ASP A 98 0.21 2.55 5.11
N GLU A 99 1.06 3.40 4.55
CA GLU A 99 1.55 4.64 5.17
C GLU A 99 2.03 4.46 6.62
N VAL A 100 2.86 3.43 6.86
CA VAL A 100 3.33 3.04 8.20
C VAL A 100 4.08 4.15 8.94
N ALA A 101 4.55 5.18 8.23
CA ALA A 101 5.14 6.38 8.85
C ALA A 101 4.17 7.14 9.76
N ASP A 102 2.87 6.99 9.53
CA ASP A 102 1.80 7.60 10.33
C ASP A 102 1.27 6.64 11.42
N PHE A 103 1.92 5.48 11.59
CA PHE A 103 1.55 4.53 12.66
C PHE A 103 1.78 5.17 14.04
N PRO A 104 0.75 5.23 14.91
CA PRO A 104 0.83 5.96 16.18
C PRO A 104 2.01 5.50 17.05
N LEU A 105 2.83 6.45 17.50
CA LEU A 105 4.07 6.19 18.23
C LEU A 105 3.86 5.31 19.48
N GLU A 106 2.76 5.55 20.20
CA GLU A 106 2.37 4.81 21.40
C GLU A 106 2.07 3.33 21.10
N GLN A 107 1.58 3.04 19.90
CA GLN A 107 1.22 1.69 19.47
C GLN A 107 2.40 0.93 18.88
N GLN A 108 3.47 1.62 18.44
CA GLN A 108 4.67 0.98 17.86
C GLN A 108 5.33 0.00 18.84
N ALA A 109 5.38 0.33 20.13
CA ALA A 109 5.93 -0.56 21.16
C ALA A 109 5.10 -1.84 21.34
N LYS A 110 3.76 -1.72 21.30
CA LYS A 110 2.84 -2.87 21.41
C LYS A 110 2.92 -3.75 20.17
N MET A 111 2.95 -3.14 18.99
CA MET A 111 3.12 -3.84 17.72
C MET A 111 4.46 -4.57 17.67
N LEU A 112 5.55 -3.92 18.06
CA LEU A 112 6.88 -4.56 18.15
C LEU A 112 6.85 -5.81 19.05
N ARG A 113 6.27 -5.68 20.24
CA ARG A 113 6.14 -6.82 21.17
C ARG A 113 5.33 -7.96 20.56
N LEU A 114 4.21 -7.68 19.89
CA LEU A 114 3.44 -8.68 19.16
C LEU A 114 4.27 -9.36 18.07
N LEU A 115 5.06 -8.61 17.30
CA LEU A 115 5.91 -9.19 16.24
C LEU A 115 7.05 -10.07 16.79
N GLU A 116 7.42 -9.90 18.06
CA GLU A 116 8.45 -10.70 18.74
C GLU A 116 7.85 -11.92 19.44
N THR A 117 6.76 -11.74 20.20
CA THR A 117 6.18 -12.80 21.04
C THR A 117 5.03 -13.55 20.38
N ARG A 118 4.43 -13.00 19.30
CA ARG A 118 3.17 -13.43 18.68
C ARG A 118 1.95 -13.31 19.58
N ASP A 119 2.09 -12.68 20.73
CA ASP A 119 1.02 -12.55 21.72
C ASP A 119 0.56 -11.10 21.81
N PHE A 120 -0.75 -10.91 21.90
CA PHE A 120 -1.38 -9.62 22.16
C PHE A 120 -2.53 -9.78 23.16
N ARG A 121 -3.09 -8.65 23.59
CA ARG A 121 -4.29 -8.60 24.42
C ARG A 121 -5.27 -7.61 23.81
N ARG A 122 -6.55 -7.97 23.79
CA ARG A 122 -7.62 -7.02 23.51
C ARG A 122 -7.71 -5.98 24.62
N VAL A 123 -8.15 -4.78 24.27
CA VAL A 123 -8.38 -3.70 25.24
C VAL A 123 -9.43 -4.16 26.26
N GLY A 124 -9.11 -4.01 27.55
CA GLY A 124 -9.93 -4.47 28.66
C GLY A 124 -9.75 -5.95 29.03
N CYS A 125 -8.99 -6.74 28.26
CA CYS A 125 -8.75 -8.15 28.51
C CYS A 125 -7.36 -8.39 29.15
N SER A 126 -7.29 -9.31 30.12
CA SER A 126 -6.03 -9.77 30.71
C SER A 126 -5.49 -11.05 30.06
N GLU A 127 -6.35 -11.82 29.42
CA GLU A 127 -6.00 -13.03 28.69
C GLU A 127 -5.25 -12.67 27.40
N ALA A 128 -4.17 -13.41 27.14
CA ALA A 128 -3.37 -13.23 25.93
C ALA A 128 -3.93 -14.08 24.80
N GLU A 129 -3.97 -13.51 23.61
CA GLU A 129 -4.31 -14.18 22.36
C GLU A 129 -3.08 -14.25 21.47
N ASN A 130 -2.99 -15.31 20.67
CA ASN A 130 -1.87 -15.50 19.74
C ASN A 130 -2.28 -15.10 18.32
N ALA A 131 -1.42 -14.34 17.65
CA ALA A 131 -1.54 -14.03 16.24
C ALA A 131 -0.19 -14.20 15.54
N ASN A 132 -0.18 -15.01 14.49
CA ASN A 132 0.97 -15.19 13.63
C ASN A 132 0.60 -14.84 12.19
N PHE A 133 1.23 -13.81 11.66
CA PHE A 133 0.96 -13.31 10.32
C PHE A 133 2.26 -12.82 9.69
N ARG A 134 2.29 -12.82 8.36
CA ARG A 134 3.36 -12.13 7.63
C ARG A 134 3.12 -10.63 7.68
N LEU A 135 4.19 -9.85 7.86
CA LEU A 135 4.10 -8.39 7.84
C LEU A 135 4.61 -7.81 6.52
N ILE A 136 3.80 -6.97 5.91
CA ILE A 136 4.20 -6.08 4.81
C ILE A 136 3.87 -4.65 5.27
N SER A 137 4.77 -3.71 5.02
CA SER A 137 4.55 -2.30 5.34
C SER A 137 4.87 -1.44 4.14
N ALA A 138 4.23 -0.28 4.01
CA ALA A 138 4.50 0.67 2.95
C ALA A 138 4.72 2.07 3.52
N SER A 139 5.62 2.82 2.90
CA SER A 139 5.83 4.24 3.22
C SER A 139 6.18 5.04 1.99
N ASN A 140 5.69 6.28 1.93
CA ASN A 140 6.04 7.29 0.96
C ASN A 140 7.16 8.24 1.43
N VAL A 141 7.56 8.17 2.69
CA VAL A 141 8.61 8.99 3.31
C VAL A 141 9.79 8.12 3.75
N ASP A 142 10.91 8.77 4.03
CA ASP A 142 12.07 8.10 4.60
C ASP A 142 11.84 7.82 6.10
N LEU A 143 11.60 6.55 6.44
CA LEU A 143 11.44 6.12 7.83
C LEU A 143 12.72 6.31 8.65
N ALA A 144 13.89 6.22 8.04
CA ALA A 144 15.16 6.45 8.75
C ALA A 144 15.28 7.93 9.17
N GLU A 145 14.76 8.85 8.36
CA GLU A 145 14.60 10.26 8.73
C GLU A 145 13.60 10.43 9.88
N ARG A 146 12.43 9.80 9.81
CA ARG A 146 11.45 9.85 10.91
C ARG A 146 12.01 9.30 12.23
N VAL A 147 12.89 8.31 12.17
CA VAL A 147 13.64 7.81 13.34
C VAL A 147 14.60 8.86 13.87
N ARG A 148 15.38 9.54 13.01
CA ARG A 148 16.29 10.64 13.41
C ARG A 148 15.54 11.79 14.08
N GLU A 149 14.32 12.08 13.62
CA GLU A 149 13.43 13.10 14.17
C GLU A 149 12.71 12.68 15.48
N GLY A 150 12.86 11.43 15.92
CA GLY A 150 12.14 10.91 17.09
C GLY A 150 10.65 10.67 16.87
N ARG A 151 10.18 10.69 15.61
CA ARG A 151 8.78 10.46 15.23
C ARG A 151 8.48 8.99 14.92
N PHE A 152 9.50 8.15 14.91
CA PHE A 152 9.36 6.71 14.68
C PHE A 152 10.40 5.97 15.53
N ARG A 153 10.01 4.84 16.14
CA ARG A 153 10.93 4.10 16.99
C ARG A 153 11.95 3.33 16.16
N ARG A 154 13.21 3.42 16.58
CA ARG A 154 14.34 2.75 15.90
C ARG A 154 14.20 1.23 15.91
N ASP A 155 13.77 0.64 17.03
CA ASP A 155 13.59 -0.81 17.18
C ASP A 155 12.48 -1.35 16.26
N PHE A 156 11.35 -0.64 16.20
CA PHE A 156 10.26 -0.97 15.28
C PHE A 156 10.70 -0.85 13.82
N PHE A 157 11.41 0.22 13.44
CA PHE A 157 11.96 0.39 12.09
C PHE A 157 12.83 -0.82 11.67
N HIS A 158 13.76 -1.26 12.52
CA HIS A 158 14.60 -2.43 12.21
C HIS A 158 13.79 -3.71 12.03
N ARG A 159 12.67 -3.87 12.76
CA ARG A 159 11.78 -5.02 12.61
C ARG A 159 11.02 -5.01 11.29
N LEU A 160 10.69 -3.83 10.76
CA LEU A 160 10.02 -3.66 9.46
C LEU A 160 11.00 -3.78 8.28
N HIS A 161 12.21 -3.25 8.45
CA HIS A 161 13.21 -3.06 7.38
C HIS A 161 14.12 -4.29 7.19
N VAL A 162 13.54 -5.48 7.11
CA VAL A 162 14.31 -6.72 6.84
C VAL A 162 14.62 -6.84 5.34
N VAL A 163 13.60 -6.63 4.50
CA VAL A 163 13.75 -6.54 3.05
C VAL A 163 13.07 -5.28 2.57
N GLU A 164 13.80 -4.42 1.88
CA GLU A 164 13.23 -3.23 1.24
C GLU A 164 12.99 -3.48 -0.25
N ILE A 165 11.80 -3.10 -0.72
CA ILE A 165 11.43 -3.12 -2.12
C ILE A 165 10.99 -1.71 -2.51
N ARG A 166 11.84 -1.01 -3.27
CA ARG A 166 11.53 0.33 -3.78
C ARG A 166 10.75 0.27 -5.09
N LEU A 167 9.56 0.84 -5.11
CA LEU A 167 8.77 1.00 -6.33
C LEU A 167 9.25 2.22 -7.12
N PRO A 168 9.50 2.09 -8.43
CA PRO A 168 9.90 3.20 -9.28
C PRO A 168 8.75 4.19 -9.49
N ALA A 169 9.09 5.48 -9.59
CA ALA A 169 8.15 6.49 -10.03
C ALA A 169 7.78 6.27 -11.50
N LEU A 170 6.61 6.75 -11.93
CA LEU A 170 6.12 6.57 -13.31
C LEU A 170 7.07 7.21 -14.34
N ARG A 171 7.66 8.36 -14.02
CA ARG A 171 8.70 9.01 -14.84
C ARG A 171 9.94 8.14 -15.11
N ASP A 172 10.27 7.23 -14.20
CA ASP A 172 11.41 6.31 -14.35
C ASP A 172 11.05 5.02 -15.13
N ARG A 173 9.79 4.88 -15.54
CA ARG A 173 9.25 3.73 -16.29
C ARG A 173 8.24 4.17 -17.35
N ILE A 174 8.51 5.27 -18.05
CA ILE A 174 7.58 5.85 -19.03
C ILE A 174 7.24 4.90 -20.18
N GLU A 175 8.09 3.92 -20.46
CA GLU A 175 7.85 2.80 -21.39
C GLU A 175 6.58 1.99 -21.06
N ASP A 176 6.16 2.00 -19.79
CA ASP A 176 4.92 1.34 -19.34
C ASP A 176 3.68 2.20 -19.60
N LEU A 177 3.83 3.48 -19.91
CA LEU A 177 2.73 4.44 -20.05
C LEU A 177 1.69 4.00 -21.08
N PRO A 178 2.02 3.57 -22.32
CA PRO A 178 1.01 3.15 -23.30
C PRO A 178 0.17 1.95 -22.84
N MET A 179 0.76 1.05 -22.05
CA MET A 179 0.05 -0.10 -21.51
C MET A 179 -0.86 0.30 -20.34
N LEU A 180 -0.38 1.19 -19.48
CA LEU A 180 -1.17 1.72 -18.36
C LEU A 180 -2.37 2.52 -18.85
N THR A 181 -2.18 3.39 -19.84
CA THR A 181 -3.27 4.15 -20.45
C THR A 181 -4.30 3.23 -21.08
N ALA A 182 -3.88 2.27 -21.91
CA ALA A 182 -4.79 1.29 -22.51
C ALA A 182 -5.58 0.50 -21.45
N HIS A 183 -4.92 0.09 -20.36
CA HIS A 183 -5.57 -0.58 -19.25
C HIS A 183 -6.63 0.31 -18.58
N PHE A 184 -6.31 1.57 -18.26
CA PHE A 184 -7.26 2.47 -17.62
C PHE A 184 -8.43 2.85 -18.52
N LEU A 185 -8.20 3.09 -19.82
CA LEU A 185 -9.27 3.30 -20.79
C LEU A 185 -10.27 2.13 -20.80
N HIS A 186 -9.75 0.90 -20.70
CA HIS A 186 -10.59 -0.29 -20.61
C HIS A 186 -11.35 -0.38 -19.28
N VAL A 187 -10.67 -0.18 -18.14
CA VAL A 187 -11.26 -0.31 -16.80
C VAL A 187 -12.27 0.79 -16.50
N LEU A 188 -12.04 2.01 -16.98
CA LEU A 188 -12.94 3.15 -16.80
C LEU A 188 -14.21 3.02 -17.65
N LYS A 189 -14.34 1.95 -18.46
CA LYS A 189 -15.54 1.60 -19.24
C LYS A 189 -16.14 2.83 -19.92
N ALA A 190 -15.32 3.55 -20.68
CA ALA A 190 -15.84 4.62 -21.52
C ALA A 190 -17.03 4.08 -22.32
N LYS A 191 -18.17 4.77 -22.27
CA LYS A 191 -19.40 4.36 -22.98
C LYS A 191 -19.16 4.17 -24.49
N THR A 192 -18.10 4.79 -24.98
CA THR A 192 -17.57 4.73 -26.34
C THR A 192 -16.12 4.27 -26.27
N GLN A 193 -15.62 3.56 -27.28
CA GLN A 193 -14.24 3.07 -27.30
C GLN A 193 -13.25 4.23 -27.53
N VAL A 194 -12.79 4.86 -26.45
CA VAL A 194 -11.90 6.03 -26.50
C VAL A 194 -10.46 5.61 -26.81
N SER A 195 -9.78 6.33 -27.70
CA SER A 195 -8.34 6.20 -28.01
C SER A 195 -7.57 7.46 -27.61
N ILE A 196 -6.24 7.40 -27.61
CA ILE A 196 -5.36 8.54 -27.35
C ILE A 196 -4.53 8.77 -28.61
N SER A 197 -4.49 10.00 -29.12
CA SER A 197 -3.69 10.34 -30.30
C SER A 197 -2.18 10.24 -29.99
N ALA A 198 -1.36 10.09 -31.04
CA ALA A 198 0.10 10.00 -30.86
C ALA A 198 0.68 11.26 -30.16
N LEU A 199 0.21 12.45 -30.54
CA LEU A 199 0.63 13.72 -29.92
C LEU A 199 0.20 13.80 -28.45
N ALA A 200 -0.99 13.29 -28.12
CA ALA A 200 -1.43 13.23 -26.73
C ALA A 200 -0.57 12.26 -25.91
N MET A 201 -0.17 11.12 -26.48
CA MET A 201 0.76 10.19 -25.84
C MET A 201 2.13 10.82 -25.59
N GLU A 202 2.65 11.62 -26.53
CA GLU A 202 3.90 12.37 -26.35
C GLU A 202 3.78 13.38 -25.20
N LYS A 203 2.67 14.13 -25.13
CA LYS A 203 2.40 15.05 -24.02
C LYS A 203 2.35 14.31 -22.68
N LEU A 204 1.66 13.19 -22.60
CA LEU A 204 1.59 12.34 -21.41
C LEU A 204 2.98 11.80 -21.02
N ALA A 205 3.81 11.44 -22.01
CA ALA A 205 5.16 10.92 -21.77
C ALA A 205 6.15 12.00 -21.28
N ALA A 206 5.95 13.26 -21.65
CA ALA A 206 6.79 14.38 -21.23
C ALA A 206 6.49 14.88 -19.81
N TYR A 207 5.33 14.52 -19.24
CA TYR A 207 4.93 14.96 -17.91
C TYR A 207 5.63 14.17 -16.79
N SER A 208 5.89 14.84 -15.67
CA SER A 208 6.69 14.27 -14.56
C SER A 208 5.93 13.30 -13.65
N TRP A 209 4.60 13.31 -13.71
CA TRP A 209 3.69 12.44 -12.95
C TRP A 209 3.96 12.43 -11.43
N PRO A 210 3.87 13.57 -10.72
CA PRO A 210 4.09 13.64 -9.27
C PRO A 210 3.15 12.74 -8.44
N GLY A 211 1.92 12.50 -8.91
CA GLY A 211 0.98 11.53 -8.31
C GLY A 211 1.01 10.15 -8.98
N ASN A 212 2.01 9.90 -9.84
CA ASN A 212 2.31 8.62 -10.46
C ASN A 212 1.08 7.99 -11.16
N VAL A 213 0.85 6.69 -10.95
CA VAL A 213 -0.21 5.92 -11.61
C VAL A 213 -1.60 6.36 -11.14
N ARG A 214 -1.71 6.87 -9.91
CA ARG A 214 -2.97 7.40 -9.37
C ARG A 214 -3.38 8.68 -10.10
N GLU A 215 -2.44 9.60 -10.30
CA GLU A 215 -2.68 10.81 -11.08
C GLU A 215 -3.00 10.49 -12.53
N LEU A 216 -2.25 9.58 -13.17
CA LEU A 216 -2.53 9.11 -14.53
C LEU A 216 -3.98 8.64 -14.68
N ARG A 217 -4.46 7.80 -13.75
CA ARG A 217 -5.85 7.33 -13.76
C ARG A 217 -6.84 8.49 -13.67
N ASN A 218 -6.64 9.43 -12.75
CA ASN A 218 -7.53 10.57 -12.55
C ASN A 218 -7.56 11.49 -13.78
N VAL A 219 -6.39 11.73 -14.38
CA VAL A 219 -6.23 12.53 -15.59
C VAL A 219 -6.97 11.89 -16.76
N LEU A 220 -6.82 10.57 -16.96
CA LEU A 220 -7.55 9.83 -18.00
C LEU A 220 -9.06 9.83 -17.74
N GLU A 221 -9.49 9.63 -16.50
CA GLU A 221 -10.92 9.67 -16.14
C GLU A 221 -11.54 11.03 -16.45
N ARG A 222 -10.87 12.13 -16.07
CA ARG A 222 -11.33 13.48 -16.40
C ARG A 222 -11.37 13.71 -17.91
N ALA A 223 -10.33 13.31 -18.65
CA ALA A 223 -10.28 13.45 -20.10
C ALA A 223 -11.45 12.71 -20.77
N ILE A 224 -11.76 11.48 -20.35
CA ILE A 224 -12.91 10.71 -20.87
C ILE A 224 -14.25 11.40 -20.58
N ILE A 225 -14.40 12.04 -19.43
CA ILE A 225 -15.65 12.73 -19.04
C ILE A 225 -15.85 14.01 -19.86
N LEU A 226 -14.78 14.74 -20.15
CA LEU A 226 -14.83 16.03 -20.84
C LEU A 226 -14.70 15.91 -22.37
N ALA A 227 -14.23 14.77 -22.87
CA ALA A 227 -14.02 14.57 -24.29
C ALA A 227 -15.32 14.63 -25.08
N GLU A 228 -15.32 15.49 -26.08
CA GLU A 228 -16.38 15.55 -27.10
C GLU A 228 -16.15 14.52 -28.22
N ASN A 229 -14.91 14.01 -28.34
CA ASN A 229 -14.45 13.12 -29.40
C ASN A 229 -14.07 11.72 -28.90
N VAL A 230 -14.03 10.75 -29.82
CA VAL A 230 -13.62 9.36 -29.53
C VAL A 230 -12.09 9.24 -29.39
N GLU A 231 -11.32 10.11 -30.03
CA GLU A 231 -9.86 10.16 -29.90
C GLU A 231 -9.45 11.38 -29.06
N LEU A 232 -8.80 11.15 -27.92
CA LEU A 232 -8.29 12.18 -27.03
C LEU A 232 -7.06 12.86 -27.64
N GLN A 233 -7.10 14.18 -27.68
CA GLN A 233 -6.05 15.07 -28.19
C GLN A 233 -5.26 15.69 -27.02
N PRO A 234 -4.10 16.31 -27.28
CA PRO A 234 -3.30 16.94 -26.23
C PRO A 234 -4.09 17.94 -25.37
N GLU A 235 -5.08 18.63 -25.93
CA GLU A 235 -5.89 19.66 -25.28
C GLU A 235 -6.83 19.08 -24.21
N ASP A 236 -7.21 17.80 -24.31
CA ASP A 236 -8.08 17.12 -23.34
C ASP A 236 -7.38 16.86 -21.99
N PHE A 237 -6.08 17.12 -21.91
CA PHE A 237 -5.21 16.85 -20.77
C PHE A 237 -4.73 18.14 -20.11
N GLU A 238 -5.43 18.61 -19.08
CA GLU A 238 -5.07 19.82 -18.33
C GLU A 238 -4.15 19.50 -17.14
N PHE A 239 -2.84 19.50 -17.35
CA PHE A 239 -1.80 19.45 -16.31
C PHE A 239 -0.54 20.17 -16.80
#